data_AF-A0A531JBN2-F1
#
_entry.id   AF-A0A531JBN2-F1
#
_cell.length_a   1.000
_cell.length_b   1.000
_cell.length_c   1.000
_cell.angle_alpha   90.00
_cell.angle_beta   90.00
_cell.angle_gamma   90.00
#
_symmetry.space_group_name_H-M   'P 1'
#
loop_
_entity.id
_entity.type
_entity.pdbx_description
1 polymer ?
#
loop_
_entity_poly.entity_id
_entity_poly.type
_entity_poly.pdbx_seq_one_letter_code
_entity_poly.pdbx_strand_id
1 'polypeptide(L)'
;KSPPPKIHWDRDKGEGRPFYYFAYGAACSEVSIDTLTGEYVVERTDILHETGRSLNRAIDLGQVEGGFIQGMGWLTTEELL
;
A
#
# COMPACT_ATOMS: atom_id res chain seq x y z
N LYS A 1 -30.06 2.60 0.57
CA LYS A 1 -29.19 2.63 -0.63
C LYS A 1 -28.89 1.18 -0.99
N SER A 2 -29.41 0.67 -2.11
CA SER A 2 -29.07 -0.69 -2.55
C SER A 2 -27.57 -0.78 -2.81
N PRO A 3 -26.89 -1.85 -2.39
CA PRO A 3 -25.50 -2.06 -2.77
C PRO A 3 -25.38 -2.08 -4.30
N PRO A 4 -24.24 -1.66 -4.87
CA PRO A 4 -23.92 -1.89 -6.27
C PRO A 4 -24.19 -3.37 -6.61
N PRO A 5 -24.65 -3.72 -7.83
CA PRO A 5 -25.34 -4.97 -8.13
C PRO A 5 -24.56 -6.29 -7.94
N LYS A 6 -23.41 -6.29 -7.24
CA LYS A 6 -22.55 -7.44 -6.99
C LYS A 6 -21.88 -7.45 -5.59
N ILE A 7 -22.19 -6.50 -4.69
CA ILE A 7 -21.57 -6.42 -3.37
C ILE A 7 -22.50 -7.02 -2.30
N HIS A 8 -22.06 -8.09 -1.64
CA HIS A 8 -22.73 -8.71 -0.50
C HIS A 8 -21.68 -9.37 0.40
N TRP A 9 -21.86 -9.31 1.71
CA TRP A 9 -20.93 -9.92 2.67
C TRP A 9 -21.68 -10.34 3.91
N ASP A 10 -21.65 -11.62 4.22
CA ASP A 10 -22.12 -12.19 5.48
C ASP A 10 -20.95 -12.12 6.49
N ARG A 11 -21.09 -11.25 7.49
CA ARG A 11 -20.05 -11.03 8.50
C ARG A 11 -19.89 -12.22 9.45
N ASP A 12 -20.99 -12.90 9.77
CA ASP A 12 -20.98 -13.99 10.75
C ASP A 12 -20.33 -15.25 10.14
N LYS A 13 -20.51 -15.45 8.83
CA LYS A 13 -19.89 -16.56 8.09
C LYS A 13 -18.56 -16.23 7.45
N GLY A 14 -18.23 -14.94 7.27
CA GLY A 14 -17.02 -14.53 6.56
C GLY A 14 -17.08 -14.82 5.06
N GLU A 15 -18.27 -14.76 4.46
CA GLU A 15 -18.50 -15.20 3.08
C GLU A 15 -19.13 -14.10 2.21
N GLY A 16 -18.82 -14.14 0.91
CA GLY A 16 -19.43 -13.30 -0.11
C GLY A 16 -18.41 -12.47 -0.90
N ARG A 17 -18.89 -11.39 -1.51
CA ARG A 17 -18.10 -10.42 -2.27
C ARG A 17 -18.18 -9.04 -1.59
N PRO A 18 -17.26 -8.73 -0.64
CA PRO A 18 -17.27 -7.46 0.08
C PRO A 18 -16.78 -6.28 -0.77
N PHE A 19 -15.98 -6.54 -1.80
CA PHE A 19 -15.33 -5.51 -2.62
C PHE A 19 -15.78 -5.57 -4.09
N TYR A 20 -15.91 -4.39 -4.71
CA TYR A 20 -16.30 -4.28 -6.13
C TYR A 20 -15.16 -4.72 -7.06
N TYR A 21 -13.95 -4.27 -6.78
CA TYR A 21 -12.70 -4.64 -7.43
C TYR A 21 -11.56 -4.53 -6.40
N PHE A 22 -10.37 -4.98 -6.78
CA PHE A 22 -9.16 -4.86 -5.99
C PHE A 22 -8.14 -4.03 -6.76
N ALA A 23 -7.44 -3.15 -6.06
CA ALA A 23 -6.23 -2.52 -6.59
C ALA A 23 -5.05 -3.45 -6.31
N TYR A 24 -4.16 -3.57 -7.28
CA TYR A 24 -2.97 -4.40 -7.18
C TYR A 24 -1.70 -3.55 -7.27
N GLY A 25 -0.63 -4.03 -6.66
CA GLY A 25 0.67 -3.40 -6.79
C GLY A 25 1.76 -4.23 -6.14
N ALA A 26 3.00 -3.89 -6.46
CA ALA A 26 4.20 -4.46 -5.88
C ALA A 26 5.24 -3.36 -5.67
N ALA A 27 6.01 -3.48 -4.61
CA ALA A 27 7.16 -2.63 -4.31
C ALA A 27 8.36 -3.51 -3.95
N CYS A 28 9.55 -3.14 -4.43
CA CYS A 28 10.81 -3.79 -4.09
C CYS A 28 11.78 -2.69 -3.65
N SER A 29 12.47 -2.89 -2.52
CA SER A 29 13.43 -1.91 -2.00
C SER A 29 14.80 -2.56 -1.78
N GLU A 30 15.84 -1.82 -2.16
CA GLU A 30 17.23 -2.13 -1.86
C GLU A 30 17.65 -1.31 -0.63
N VAL A 31 18.24 -1.99 0.37
CA VAL A 31 18.53 -1.40 1.68
C VAL A 31 19.93 -1.78 2.12
N SER A 32 20.73 -0.79 2.50
CA SER A 32 22.01 -0.96 3.18
C SER A 32 21.79 -0.96 4.70
N ILE A 33 22.43 -1.86 5.43
CA ILE A 33 22.33 -1.95 6.89
C ILE A 33 23.75 -2.00 7.48
N ASP A 34 24.04 -1.10 8.42
CA ASP A 34 25.20 -1.21 9.30
C ASP A 34 24.92 -2.31 10.33
N THR A 35 25.69 -3.39 10.26
CA THR A 35 25.47 -4.57 11.09
C THR A 35 25.96 -4.41 12.53
N LEU A 36 26.73 -3.36 12.84
CA LEU A 36 27.21 -3.05 14.17
C LEU A 36 26.25 -2.12 14.92
N THR A 37 25.69 -1.11 14.23
CA THR A 37 24.80 -0.11 14.85
C THR A 37 23.32 -0.40 14.65
N GLY A 38 22.97 -1.16 13.61
CA GLY A 38 21.58 -1.37 13.19
C GLY A 38 20.99 -0.20 12.39
N GLU A 39 21.76 0.85 12.11
CA GLU A 39 21.35 1.92 11.22
C GLU A 39 21.17 1.38 9.79
N TYR A 40 20.20 1.90 9.06
CA TYR A 40 19.91 1.48 7.70
C TYR A 40 19.57 2.67 6.80
N VAL A 41 19.80 2.48 5.51
CA VAL A 41 19.45 3.43 4.45
C VAL A 41 18.73 2.67 3.35
N VAL A 42 17.55 3.16 2.96
CA VAL A 42 16.86 2.68 1.76
C VAL A 42 17.47 3.38 0.55
N GLU A 43 18.27 2.65 -0.23
CA GLU A 43 19.00 3.20 -1.37
C GLU A 43 18.07 3.50 -2.55
N ARG A 44 17.11 2.59 -2.77
CA ARG A 44 16.19 2.65 -3.91
C ARG A 44 14.93 1.85 -3.62
N THR A 45 13.83 2.31 -4.20
CA THR A 45 12.58 1.53 -4.30
C THR A 45 12.04 1.58 -5.73
N ASP A 46 11.63 0.42 -6.26
CA ASP A 46 10.85 0.29 -7.48
C ASP A 46 9.42 -0.10 -7.15
N ILE A 47 8.45 0.67 -7.65
CA ILE A 47 7.02 0.45 -7.39
C ILE A 47 6.25 0.31 -8.71
N LEU A 48 5.48 -0.76 -8.83
CA LEU A 48 4.46 -0.93 -9.84
C LEU A 48 3.09 -0.97 -9.15
N HIS A 49 2.27 0.05 -9.35
CA HIS A 49 0.95 0.14 -8.73
C HIS A 49 -0.14 0.37 -9.78
N GLU A 50 -1.17 -0.48 -9.78
CA GLU A 50 -2.32 -0.36 -10.67
C GLU A 50 -3.29 0.69 -10.14
N THR A 51 -3.55 1.72 -10.95
CA THR A 51 -4.53 2.77 -10.65
C THR A 51 -5.78 2.70 -11.54
N GLY A 52 -5.95 1.57 -12.24
CA GLY A 52 -6.95 1.42 -13.29
C GLY A 52 -6.76 2.47 -14.39
N ARG A 53 -7.84 3.17 -14.76
CA ARG A 53 -7.74 4.34 -15.64
C ARG A 53 -7.55 5.59 -14.78
N SER A 54 -6.30 5.97 -14.57
CA SER A 54 -5.91 7.18 -13.84
C SER A 54 -6.73 8.40 -14.29
N LEU A 55 -7.34 9.08 -13.31
CA LEU A 55 -8.04 10.35 -13.53
C LEU A 55 -7.06 11.52 -13.59
N ASN A 56 -6.01 11.48 -12.76
CA ASN A 56 -4.91 12.42 -12.77
C ASN A 56 -3.63 11.71 -12.33
N ARG A 57 -2.74 11.49 -13.30
CA ARG A 57 -1.49 10.74 -13.09
C ARG A 57 -0.57 11.37 -12.06
N ALA A 58 -0.52 12.70 -11.98
CA ALA A 58 0.37 13.38 -11.04
C ALA A 58 -0.08 13.18 -9.59
N ILE A 59 -1.41 13.21 -9.35
CA ILE A 59 -1.97 12.92 -8.02
C ILE A 59 -1.75 11.46 -7.65
N ASP A 60 -2.02 10.53 -8.57
CA ASP A 60 -1.86 9.11 -8.31
C ASP A 60 -0.41 8.75 -7.96
N LEU A 61 0.57 9.32 -8.68
CA LEU A 61 1.99 9.16 -8.35
C LEU A 61 2.30 9.67 -6.94
N GLY A 62 1.88 10.90 -6.62
CA GLY A 62 2.13 11.47 -5.30
C GLY A 62 1.47 10.67 -4.16
N GLN A 63 0.31 10.06 -4.39
CA GLN A 63 -0.34 9.18 -3.42
C GLN A 63 0.42 7.87 -3.22
N VAL A 64 0.91 7.25 -4.31
CA VAL A 64 1.72 6.02 -4.22
C VAL A 64 3.04 6.29 -3.51
N GLU A 65 3.73 7.38 -3.84
CA GLU A 65 4.98 7.80 -3.19
C GLU A 65 4.77 8.11 -1.70
N GLY A 66 3.77 8.93 -1.38
CA GLY A 66 3.46 9.31 -0.01
C GLY A 66 3.03 8.13 0.85
N GLY A 67 2.16 7.26 0.32
CA GLY A 67 1.72 6.05 1.01
C GLY A 67 2.86 5.06 1.25
N PHE A 68 3.80 4.92 0.31
CA PHE A 68 4.98 4.09 0.50
C PHE A 68 5.89 4.62 1.61
N ILE A 69 6.22 5.92 1.59
CA ILE A 69 7.07 6.54 2.63
C ILE A 69 6.40 6.47 4.01
N GLN A 70 5.08 6.66 4.09
CA GLN A 70 4.35 6.52 5.34
C GLN A 70 4.37 5.08 5.87
N GLY A 71 4.15 4.08 5.00
CA GLY A 71 4.22 2.67 5.39
C GLY A 71 5.63 2.23 5.79
N MET A 72 6.66 2.78 5.14
CA MET A 72 8.05 2.59 5.52
C MET A 72 8.29 3.15 6.93
N GLY A 73 7.95 4.42 7.17
CA GLY A 73 8.09 5.05 8.48
C GLY A 73 7.44 4.23 9.60
N TRP A 74 6.19 3.79 9.37
CA TRP A 74 5.43 2.96 10.30
C TRP A 74 6.14 1.66 10.70
N LEU A 75 6.81 0.99 9.75
CA LEU A 75 7.45 -0.31 10.00
C LEU A 75 8.91 -0.22 10.43
N THR A 76 9.53 0.96 10.36
CA THR A 76 10.98 1.07 10.52
C THR A 76 11.45 2.13 11.52
N THR A 77 10.70 3.21 11.75
CA THR A 77 11.12 4.29 12.67
C THR A 77 10.06 4.74 13.66
N GLU A 78 8.77 4.60 13.33
CA GLU A 78 7.70 5.06 14.19
C GLU A 78 7.45 4.05 15.32
N GLU A 79 7.65 4.49 16.57
CA GLU A 79 7.40 3.71 17.78
C GLU A 79 6.46 4.50 18.70
N LEU A 80 5.37 3.85 19.13
CA LEU A 80 4.46 4.41 20.14
C LEU A 80 4.93 3.92 21.51
N LEU A 81 5.58 4.80 22.28
CA LEU A 81 6.03 4.56 23.65
C LEU A 81 4.93 4.81 24.69
#